data_AF-A0A8I0FSJ4-F1
#
_entry.id   AF-A0A8I0FSJ4-F1
#
_cell.length_a   1.000
_cell.length_b   1.000
_cell.length_c   1.000
_cell.angle_alpha   90.00
_cell.angle_beta   90.00
_cell.angle_gamma   90.00
#
_symmetry.space_group_name_H-M   'P 1'
#
loop_
_entity.id
_entity.type
_entity.pdbx_description
1 polymer ?
#
loop_
_entity_poly.entity_id
_entity_poly.type
_entity_poly.pdbx_seq_one_letter_code
_entity_poly.pdbx_strand_id
1 'polypeptide(L)'
;MLLCMPKRTPTAHTAEVASSFAQWLRRRREQAGMTQEELAHRAGLSRNQVQNLENNRNNNATGRSSANPSLDTILALEAAFGLELGDLLVDVRRFMESSDR
;
A
#
# COMPACT_ATOMS: atom_id res chain seq x y z
N MET A 1 10.20 4.36 34.68
CA MET A 1 10.80 4.93 33.45
C MET A 1 10.16 4.26 32.26
N LEU A 2 9.40 4.99 31.43
CA LEU A 2 8.83 4.45 30.20
C LEU A 2 9.96 4.40 29.14
N LEU A 3 10.49 3.22 28.82
CA LEU A 3 11.34 3.07 27.64
C LEU A 3 10.44 3.21 26.41
N CYS A 4 10.38 4.40 25.82
CA CYS A 4 9.78 4.58 24.50
C CYS A 4 10.77 4.01 23.48
N MET A 5 10.52 2.78 23.01
CA MET A 5 11.27 2.21 21.90
C MET A 5 10.97 3.04 20.64
N PRO A 6 11.99 3.55 19.92
CA PRO A 6 11.75 4.24 18.67
C PRO A 6 11.09 3.28 17.68
N LYS A 7 10.10 3.77 16.92
CA LYS A 7 9.49 3.00 15.83
C LYS A 7 10.60 2.51 14.90
N ARG A 8 10.53 1.24 14.46
CA ARG A 8 11.49 0.67 13.50
C ARG A 8 11.58 1.58 12.28
N THR A 9 12.80 2.03 11.97
CA THR A 9 13.09 2.72 10.72
C THR A 9 12.97 1.71 9.58
N PRO A 10 12.22 2.01 8.50
CA PRO A 10 12.21 1.18 7.31
C PRO A 10 13.61 1.03 6.74
N THR A 11 13.96 -0.18 6.27
CA THR A 11 15.18 -0.37 5.48
C THR A 11 14.99 0.23 4.09
N ALA A 12 16.09 0.40 3.34
CA ALA A 12 16.00 0.81 1.93
C ALA A 12 15.13 -0.16 1.11
N HIS A 13 15.27 -1.46 1.35
CA HIS A 13 14.45 -2.48 0.70
C HIS A 13 12.96 -2.33 1.06
N THR A 14 12.63 -2.10 2.34
CA THR A 14 11.23 -1.82 2.74
C THR A 14 10.67 -0.59 2.04
N ALA A 15 11.45 0.48 1.91
CA ALA A 15 11.03 1.69 1.22
C ALA A 15 10.77 1.45 -0.28
N GLU A 16 11.62 0.65 -0.94
CA GLU A 16 11.45 0.26 -2.34
C GLU A 16 10.19 -0.58 -2.56
N VAL A 17 9.97 -1.60 -1.71
CA VAL A 17 8.77 -2.45 -1.77
C VAL A 17 7.52 -1.61 -1.56
N ALA A 18 7.51 -0.70 -0.59
CA ALA A 18 6.36 0.18 -0.33
C ALA A 18 6.08 1.16 -1.49
N SER A 19 7.12 1.68 -2.13
CA SER A 19 6.97 2.52 -3.34
C SER A 19 6.41 1.73 -4.52
N SER A 20 6.83 0.48 -4.68
CA SER A 20 6.32 -0.41 -5.73
C SER A 20 4.87 -0.79 -5.48
N PHE A 21 4.52 -1.10 -4.22
CA PHE A 21 3.15 -1.36 -3.81
C PHE A 21 2.21 -0.18 -4.13
N ALA A 22 2.64 1.06 -3.82
CA ALA A 22 1.83 2.25 -4.07
C ALA A 22 1.51 2.45 -5.56
N GLN A 23 2.52 2.29 -6.42
CA GLN A 23 2.37 2.39 -7.87
C GLN A 23 1.53 1.24 -8.45
N TRP A 24 1.80 0.00 -8.00
CA TRP A 24 1.01 -1.17 -8.35
C TRP A 24 -0.47 -0.98 -7.98
N LEU A 25 -0.76 -0.51 -6.77
CA LEU A 25 -2.13 -0.30 -6.28
C LEU A 25 -2.87 0.70 -7.16
N ARG A 26 -2.22 1.82 -7.50
CA ARG A 26 -2.78 2.83 -8.40
C ARG A 26 -3.06 2.25 -9.79
N ARG A 27 -2.09 1.54 -10.39
CA ARG A 27 -2.23 0.94 -11.72
C ARG A 27 -3.35 -0.11 -11.72
N ARG A 28 -3.41 -0.97 -10.70
CA ARG A 28 -4.44 -2.01 -10.53
C ARG A 28 -5.82 -1.39 -10.40
N ARG A 29 -5.97 -0.31 -9.61
CA ARG A 29 -7.21 0.45 -9.48
C ARG A 29 -7.67 1.01 -10.82
N GLU A 30 -6.76 1.67 -11.55
CA GLU A 30 -7.04 2.28 -12.85
C GLU A 30 -7.43 1.24 -13.90
N GLN A 31 -6.73 0.10 -13.94
CA GLN A 31 -7.07 -1.03 -14.81
C GLN A 31 -8.43 -1.65 -14.50
N ALA A 32 -8.86 -1.61 -13.23
CA ALA A 32 -10.18 -2.04 -12.82
C ALA A 32 -11.28 -0.97 -13.07
N GLY A 33 -10.93 0.17 -13.66
CA GLY A 33 -11.86 1.26 -13.96
C GLY A 33 -12.43 1.96 -12.73
N MET A 34 -11.74 1.88 -11.58
CA MET A 34 -12.22 2.44 -10.32
C MET A 34 -11.60 3.82 -10.05
N THR A 35 -12.40 4.75 -9.53
CA THR A 35 -11.92 5.93 -8.80
C THR A 35 -11.38 5.53 -7.43
N GLN A 36 -10.64 6.45 -6.77
CA GLN A 36 -10.18 6.23 -5.40
C GLN A 36 -11.35 6.03 -4.41
N GLU A 37 -12.48 6.71 -4.64
CA GLU A 37 -13.68 6.59 -3.81
C GLU A 37 -14.29 5.19 -3.94
N GLU A 38 -14.37 4.65 -5.17
CA GLU A 38 -14.93 3.31 -5.39
C GLU A 38 -14.04 2.21 -4.81
N LEU A 39 -12.71 2.32 -4.94
CA LEU A 39 -11.81 1.39 -4.27
C LEU A 39 -11.96 1.47 -2.75
N ALA A 40 -12.02 2.68 -2.21
CA ALA A 40 -12.20 2.89 -0.77
C ALA A 40 -13.50 2.24 -0.27
N HIS A 41 -14.61 2.48 -0.96
CA HIS A 41 -15.91 1.88 -0.63
C HIS A 41 -15.85 0.35 -0.68
N ARG A 42 -15.28 -0.26 -1.73
CA ARG A 42 -15.16 -1.72 -1.85
C ARG A 42 -14.26 -2.35 -0.80
N ALA A 43 -13.18 -1.66 -0.42
CA ALA A 43 -12.23 -2.12 0.58
C ALA A 43 -12.64 -1.78 2.02
N GLY A 44 -13.75 -1.06 2.24
CA GLY A 44 -14.11 -0.56 3.58
C GLY A 44 -13.07 0.42 4.17
N LEU A 45 -12.34 1.13 3.31
CA LEU A 45 -11.33 2.12 3.70
C LEU A 45 -11.87 3.54 3.49
N SER A 46 -11.21 4.54 4.06
CA SER A 46 -11.47 5.94 3.69
C SER A 46 -10.79 6.29 2.35
N ARG A 47 -11.38 7.19 1.56
CA ARG A 47 -10.75 7.74 0.35
C ARG A 47 -9.35 8.31 0.63
N ASN A 48 -9.18 8.98 1.77
CA ASN A 48 -7.91 9.55 2.19
C ASN A 48 -6.86 8.46 2.48
N GLN A 49 -7.25 7.32 3.04
CA GLN A 49 -6.36 6.18 3.24
C GLN A 49 -5.92 5.58 1.90
N VAL A 50 -6.84 5.40 0.95
CA VAL A 50 -6.49 4.98 -0.42
C VAL A 50 -5.52 5.96 -1.08
N GLN A 51 -5.80 7.27 -0.99
CA GLN A 51 -4.92 8.31 -1.51
C GLN A 51 -3.52 8.26 -0.88
N ASN A 52 -3.42 8.03 0.43
CA ASN A 52 -2.14 7.91 1.12
C ASN A 52 -1.37 6.65 0.71
N LEU A 53 -2.06 5.52 0.56
CA LEU A 53 -1.46 4.28 0.06
C LEU A 53 -0.88 4.47 -1.35
N GLU A 54 -1.66 5.05 -2.27
CA GLU A 54 -1.23 5.27 -3.67
C GLU A 54 -0.08 6.29 -3.80
N ASN A 55 0.04 7.22 -2.85
CA ASN A 55 1.13 8.20 -2.83
C ASN A 55 2.32 7.76 -1.97
N ASN A 56 2.29 6.55 -1.41
CA ASN A 56 3.27 6.05 -0.43
C ASN A 56 3.48 7.01 0.76
N ARG A 57 2.41 7.66 1.23
CA ARG A 57 2.44 8.66 2.32
C ARG A 57 1.94 8.07 3.62
N ASN A 58 2.57 8.49 4.71
CA ASN A 58 2.10 8.25 6.08
C ASN A 58 2.18 9.56 6.87
N ASN A 59 1.20 9.80 7.74
CA ASN A 59 1.08 11.02 8.54
C ASN A 59 2.08 11.07 9.72
N ASN A 60 3.22 10.38 9.63
CA ASN A 60 4.22 10.40 10.69
C ASN A 60 5.06 11.68 10.61
N ALA A 61 5.21 12.37 11.74
CA ALA A 61 5.92 13.64 11.90
C ALA A 61 7.38 13.61 11.43
N THR A 62 7.98 12.42 11.26
CA THR A 62 9.39 12.28 10.86
C THR A 62 9.62 12.32 9.35
N GLY A 63 8.57 12.39 8.51
CA GLY A 63 8.67 12.51 7.05
C GLY A 63 9.29 11.31 6.31
N ARG A 64 9.79 10.30 7.03
CA ARG A 64 10.47 9.10 6.49
C ARG A 64 9.58 7.87 6.41
N SER A 65 8.27 8.04 6.60
CA SER A 65 7.36 6.90 6.75
C SER A 65 6.61 6.66 5.44
N SER A 66 6.91 5.53 4.81
CA SER A 66 6.08 4.95 3.76
C SER A 66 4.70 4.58 4.29
N ALA A 67 3.70 4.46 3.42
CA ALA A 67 2.36 4.07 3.83
C ALA A 67 2.34 2.70 4.53
N ASN A 68 3.24 1.79 4.14
CA ASN A 68 3.44 0.42 4.68
C ASN A 68 2.13 -0.18 5.25
N PRO A 69 1.24 -0.70 4.39
CA PRO A 69 -0.09 -1.12 4.80
C PRO A 69 -0.02 -2.17 5.90
N SER A 70 -0.98 -2.11 6.83
CA SER A 70 -1.19 -3.22 7.77
C SER A 70 -1.66 -4.47 7.02
N LEU A 71 -1.50 -5.65 7.62
CA LEU A 71 -2.07 -6.88 7.07
C LEU A 71 -3.58 -6.75 6.82
N ASP A 72 -4.29 -6.13 7.76
CA ASP A 72 -5.73 -5.83 7.65
C ASP A 72 -6.06 -4.99 6.41
N THR A 73 -5.25 -3.96 6.11
CA THR A 73 -5.40 -3.17 4.87
C THR A 73 -5.16 -4.02 3.63
N ILE A 74 -4.21 -4.96 3.67
CA ILE A 74 -3.93 -5.85 2.52
C ILE A 74 -5.11 -6.81 2.29
N LEU A 75 -5.67 -7.42 3.34
CA LEU A 75 -6.84 -8.30 3.27
C LEU A 75 -8.09 -7.55 2.77
N ALA A 76 -8.25 -6.29 3.16
CA ALA A 76 -9.31 -5.42 2.65
C ALA A 76 -9.19 -5.17 1.14
N LEU A 77 -7.96 -4.92 0.65
CA LEU A 77 -7.69 -4.73 -0.78
C LEU A 77 -7.83 -6.03 -1.57
N GLU A 78 -7.40 -7.15 -1.00
CA GLU A 78 -7.62 -8.50 -1.53
C GLU A 78 -9.12 -8.71 -1.83
N ALA A 79 -9.97 -8.49 -0.84
CA ALA A 79 -11.43 -8.61 -1.00
C ALA A 79 -11.99 -7.62 -2.04
N ALA A 80 -11.47 -6.39 -2.10
CA ALA A 80 -11.92 -5.37 -3.05
C ALA A 80 -11.59 -5.73 -4.52
N PHE A 81 -10.46 -6.40 -4.74
CA PHE A 81 -10.01 -6.83 -6.06
C PHE A 81 -10.41 -8.26 -6.43
N GLY A 82 -10.90 -9.06 -5.47
CA GLY A 82 -11.18 -10.48 -5.67
C GLY A 82 -9.93 -11.30 -5.96
N LEU A 83 -8.81 -10.93 -5.33
CA LEU A 83 -7.54 -11.66 -5.39
C LEU A 83 -7.40 -12.58 -4.17
N GLU A 84 -6.43 -13.49 -4.16
CA GLU A 84 -5.93 -14.09 -2.93
C GLU A 84 -4.75 -13.28 -2.38
N LEU A 85 -4.56 -13.23 -1.05
CA LEU A 85 -3.44 -12.51 -0.42
C LEU A 85 -2.07 -12.86 -1.05
N GLY A 86 -1.85 -14.14 -1.33
CA GLY A 86 -0.60 -14.62 -1.94
C GLY A 86 -0.37 -14.04 -3.34
N ASP A 87 -1.42 -14.05 -4.17
CA ASP A 87 -1.38 -13.54 -5.54
C ASP A 87 -1.13 -12.02 -5.56
N LEU A 88 -1.77 -11.29 -4.65
CA LEU A 88 -1.55 -9.85 -4.49
C LEU A 88 -0.06 -9.55 -4.23
N LEU A 89 0.57 -10.26 -3.31
CA LEU A 89 1.98 -10.05 -2.98
C LEU A 89 2.91 -10.47 -4.13
N VAL A 90 2.57 -11.55 -4.84
CA VAL A 90 3.31 -11.98 -6.04
C VAL A 90 3.22 -10.93 -7.15
N ASP A 91 2.05 -10.33 -7.36
CA ASP A 91 1.85 -9.28 -8.35
C ASP A 91 2.63 -8.00 -8.00
N VAL A 92 2.67 -7.61 -6.72
CA VAL A 92 3.51 -6.50 -6.25
C VAL A 92 4.99 -6.79 -6.51
N ARG A 93 5.46 -8.02 -6.25
CA ARG A 93 6.85 -8.42 -6.55
C ARG A 93 7.13 -8.38 -8.06
N ARG A 94 6.24 -8.90 -8.89
CA ARG A 94 6.38 -8.86 -10.36
C ARG A 94 6.41 -7.42 -10.86
N PHE A 95 5.57 -6.54 -10.30
CA PHE A 95 5.59 -5.12 -10.60
C PHE A 95 6.92 -4.46 -10.19
N MET A 96 7.44 -4.83 -9.01
CA MET A 96 8.76 -4.41 -8.50
C MET A 96 9.90 -4.79 -9.46
N GLU A 97 9.85 -5.98 -10.04
CA GLU A 97 10.88 -6.49 -10.97
C GLU A 97 10.70 -5.99 -12.41
N SER A 98 9.53 -5.46 -12.75
CA SER A 98 9.23 -4.99 -14.11
C SER A 98 9.91 -3.64 -14.41
N SER A 99 10.40 -3.48 -15.64
CA SER A 99 10.98 -2.21 -16.12
C SER A 99 9.95 -1.10 -16.36
N ASP A 100 8.67 -1.41 -16.17
CA ASP A 100 7.50 -0.62 -16.56
C ASP A 100 6.84 0.07 -15.34
N ARG A 101 7.66 0.39 -14.33
CA ARG A 101 7.29 1.05 -13.06
C ARG A 101 6.86 2.48 -13.26
#